data_AF-A0ABD2X013-F1
#
_entry.id   AF-A0ABD2X013-F1
#
_cell.length_a   1.000
_cell.length_b   1.000
_cell.length_c   1.000
_cell.angle_alpha   90.00
_cell.angle_beta   90.00
_cell.angle_gamma   90.00
#
_symmetry.space_group_name_H-M   'P 1'
#
loop_
_entity.id
_entity.type
_entity.pdbx_description
1 polymer ?
#
loop_
_entity_poly.entity_id
_entity_poly.type
_entity_poly.pdbx_seq_one_letter_code
_entity_poly.pdbx_strand_id
1 'polypeptide(L)'
;MEDSSDDIMDCNIGGVKLLFFIDSGSKVNIITDDDWKFIFKNNAVVWDSVTEFKDVLKPYATTQPLEILVKFISTIGLSERASEIITTFYVVKHGDTSILGKVSVKQLGVLKLGMSVFAVDKVTPFPKIKNVLVKLSIDPYVKPVQQPVRRVPVAVEKQVQAKLN
;
A
#
# COMPACT_ATOMS: atom_id res chain seq x y z
N MET A 1 6.34 -10.02 20.89
CA MET A 1 5.29 -9.35 20.10
C MET A 1 6.03 -8.31 19.30
N GLU A 2 6.32 -8.61 18.04
CA GLU A 2 6.95 -7.65 17.13
C GLU A 2 5.88 -6.67 16.68
N ASP A 3 6.18 -5.38 16.80
CA ASP A 3 5.30 -4.27 16.44
C ASP A 3 4.92 -4.35 14.96
N SER A 4 3.61 -4.37 14.74
CA SER A 4 2.93 -4.37 13.44
C SER A 4 3.05 -3.00 12.74
N SER A 5 4.28 -2.52 12.51
CA SER A 5 4.52 -1.26 11.80
C SER A 5 4.35 -1.37 10.28
N ASP A 6 4.27 -2.58 9.72
CA ASP A 6 4.28 -2.83 8.27
C ASP A 6 3.00 -2.37 7.56
N ASP A 7 1.90 -2.19 8.29
CA ASP A 7 0.60 -1.84 7.72
C ASP A 7 0.29 -0.33 7.76
N ILE A 8 1.22 0.50 8.24
CA ILE A 8 1.07 1.97 8.24
C ILE A 8 1.96 2.56 7.13
N MET A 9 1.39 3.44 6.31
CA MET A 9 2.11 4.09 5.21
C MET A 9 1.96 5.61 5.19
N ASP A 10 3.07 6.28 4.87
CA ASP A 10 3.12 7.72 4.57
C ASP A 10 2.48 8.03 3.22
N CYS A 11 1.29 8.61 3.25
CA CYS A 11 0.58 9.04 2.06
C CYS A 11 0.54 10.57 1.97
N ASN A 12 0.45 11.07 0.75
CA ASN A 12 0.22 12.47 0.47
C ASN A 12 -1.25 12.66 0.07
N ILE A 13 -2.05 13.31 0.91
CA ILE A 13 -3.45 13.65 0.64
C ILE A 13 -3.58 15.14 0.31
N GLY A 14 -4.01 15.45 -0.91
CA GLY A 14 -4.19 16.83 -1.37
C GLY A 14 -2.94 17.71 -1.21
N GLY A 15 -1.73 17.14 -1.21
CA GLY A 15 -0.48 17.87 -0.98
C GLY A 15 0.05 17.84 0.47
N VAL A 16 -0.69 17.27 1.41
CA VAL A 16 -0.30 17.16 2.83
C VAL A 16 0.03 15.71 3.19
N LYS A 17 1.17 15.50 3.87
CA LYS A 17 1.57 14.16 4.33
C LYS A 17 0.75 13.72 5.55
N LEU A 18 0.29 12.47 5.53
CA LEU A 18 -0.44 11.83 6.62
C LEU A 18 -0.17 10.32 6.64
N LEU A 19 -0.15 9.73 7.83
CA LEU A 19 -0.05 8.29 8.01
C LEU A 19 -1.42 7.63 7.84
N PHE A 20 -1.46 6.55 7.07
CA PHE A 20 -2.66 5.74 6.89
C PHE A 20 -2.39 4.29 7.24
N PHE A 21 -3.31 3.67 7.98
CA PHE A 21 -3.37 2.23 8.14
C PHE A 21 -4.00 1.60 6.89
N ILE A 22 -3.36 0.56 6.35
CA ILE A 22 -3.79 -0.15 5.16
C ILE A 22 -4.80 -1.23 5.55
N ASP A 23 -6.08 -1.00 5.28
CA ASP A 23 -7.14 -1.96 5.58
C ASP A 23 -7.77 -2.53 4.30
N SER A 24 -7.29 -3.71 3.90
CA SER A 24 -7.86 -4.44 2.76
C SER A 24 -9.27 -5.01 3.01
N GLY A 25 -9.76 -4.98 4.25
CA GLY A 25 -11.12 -5.34 4.66
C GLY A 25 -12.11 -4.19 4.48
N SER A 26 -11.66 -2.94 4.53
CA SER A 26 -12.51 -1.78 4.29
C SER A 26 -12.75 -1.51 2.80
N LYS A 27 -13.97 -1.09 2.47
CA LYS A 27 -14.33 -0.60 1.12
C LYS A 27 -14.16 0.91 0.95
N VAL A 28 -14.01 1.64 2.05
CA VAL A 28 -14.01 3.11 2.07
C VAL A 28 -12.73 3.62 2.72
N ASN A 29 -12.35 4.86 2.39
CA ASN A 29 -11.27 5.55 3.07
C ASN A 29 -11.84 6.39 4.21
N ILE A 30 -11.19 6.32 5.36
CA ILE A 30 -11.61 7.03 6.57
C ILE A 30 -10.48 7.96 6.98
N ILE A 31 -10.85 9.17 7.39
CA ILE A 31 -9.97 10.10 8.07
C ILE A 31 -10.53 10.38 9.47
N THR A 32 -9.65 10.48 10.47
CA THR A 32 -10.04 10.89 11.82
C THR A 32 -10.39 12.38 11.84
N ASP A 33 -11.19 12.82 12.81
CA ASP A 33 -11.54 14.24 12.92
C ASP A 33 -10.31 15.13 13.23
N ASP A 34 -9.29 14.59 13.90
CA ASP A 34 -8.04 15.30 14.16
C ASP A 34 -7.17 15.43 12.90
N ASP A 35 -7.04 14.35 12.12
CA ASP A 35 -6.32 14.38 10.84
C ASP A 35 -7.01 15.29 9.84
N TRP A 36 -8.36 15.33 9.85
CA TRP A 36 -9.12 16.28 9.05
C TRP A 36 -8.78 17.73 9.40
N LYS A 37 -8.79 18.09 10.69
CA LYS A 37 -8.39 19.44 11.15
C LYS A 37 -6.95 19.75 10.72
N PHE A 38 -6.06 18.76 10.81
CA PHE A 38 -4.66 18.89 10.42
C PHE A 38 -4.50 19.18 8.92
N ILE A 39 -5.08 18.36 8.03
CA ILE A 39 -4.92 18.55 6.58
C ILE A 39 -5.60 19.84 6.10
N PHE A 40 -6.73 20.21 6.71
CA PHE A 40 -7.42 21.46 6.41
C PHE A 40 -6.58 22.67 6.80
N LYS A 41 -5.99 22.67 8.01
CA LYS A 41 -5.07 23.73 8.47
C LYS A 41 -3.82 23.87 7.58
N ASN A 42 -3.37 22.78 6.98
CA ASN A 42 -2.22 22.74 6.09
C ASN A 42 -2.57 22.95 4.61
N ASN A 43 -3.79 23.42 4.31
CA ASN A 43 -4.26 23.75 2.95
C ASN A 43 -4.23 22.56 1.98
N ALA A 44 -4.59 21.37 2.44
CA ALA A 44 -4.78 20.23 1.54
C ALA A 44 -5.84 20.55 0.48
N VAL A 45 -5.58 20.12 -0.75
CA VAL A 45 -6.51 20.22 -1.87
C VAL A 45 -7.69 19.27 -1.63
N VAL A 46 -8.88 19.83 -1.48
CA VAL A 46 -10.12 19.11 -1.21
C VAL A 46 -11.23 19.64 -2.12
N TRP A 47 -12.05 18.72 -2.62
CA TRP A 47 -13.22 18.99 -3.45
C TRP A 47 -14.48 18.35 -2.84
N ASP A 48 -15.65 18.85 -3.24
CA ASP A 48 -16.96 18.27 -2.93
C ASP A 48 -17.15 17.89 -1.46
N SER A 49 -16.65 18.75 -0.56
CA SER A 49 -16.80 18.59 0.89
C SER A 49 -18.25 18.85 1.30
N VAL A 50 -18.94 17.81 1.75
CA VAL A 50 -20.36 17.85 2.15
C VAL A 50 -20.57 17.25 3.53
N THR A 51 -21.46 17.86 4.30
CA THR A 51 -21.93 17.35 5.61
C THR A 51 -23.27 16.62 5.52
N GLU A 52 -23.98 16.77 4.39
CA GLU A 52 -25.27 16.13 4.14
C GLU A 52 -25.09 14.98 3.14
N PHE A 53 -25.21 13.74 3.62
CA PHE A 53 -25.12 12.52 2.80
C PHE A 53 -25.93 11.38 3.45
N LYS A 54 -26.23 10.35 2.66
CA LYS A 54 -27.05 9.20 3.09
C LYS A 54 -26.23 7.96 3.45
N ASP A 55 -24.92 8.02 3.29
CA ASP A 55 -24.02 6.90 3.54
C ASP A 55 -24.00 6.56 5.04
N VAL A 56 -24.05 5.27 5.36
CA VAL A 56 -23.96 4.76 6.73
C VAL A 56 -22.81 3.75 6.78
N LEU A 57 -21.77 4.06 7.54
CA LEU A 57 -20.63 3.17 7.75
C LEU A 57 -20.82 2.40 9.04
N LYS A 58 -20.74 1.07 8.96
CA LYS A 58 -20.83 0.18 10.13
C LYS A 58 -19.51 -0.55 10.31
N PRO A 59 -18.83 -0.40 11.46
CA PRO A 59 -17.63 -1.16 11.74
C PRO A 59 -18.01 -2.64 11.95
N TYR A 60 -17.06 -3.54 11.76
CA TYR A 60 -17.34 -4.98 11.90
C TYR A 60 -17.63 -5.40 13.35
N ALA A 61 -16.95 -4.76 14.31
CA ALA A 61 -16.97 -5.15 15.72
C ALA A 61 -18.22 -4.68 16.49
N THR A 62 -18.98 -3.73 15.95
CA THR A 62 -20.15 -3.16 16.64
C THR A 62 -21.32 -2.97 15.68
N THR A 63 -22.54 -2.97 16.21
CA THR A 63 -23.75 -2.71 15.43
C THR A 63 -24.04 -1.22 15.26
N GLN A 64 -23.37 -0.37 16.05
CA GLN A 64 -23.54 1.07 16.02
C GLN A 64 -22.80 1.66 14.81
N PRO A 65 -23.49 2.44 13.95
CA PRO A 65 -22.84 3.15 12.87
C PRO A 65 -21.79 4.15 13.37
N LEU A 66 -20.77 4.39 12.55
CA LEU A 66 -19.81 5.46 12.77
C LEU A 66 -20.50 6.82 12.61
N GLU A 67 -20.16 7.78 13.47
CA GLU A 67 -20.56 9.17 13.32
C GLU A 67 -19.65 9.83 12.28
N ILE A 68 -20.20 10.09 11.09
CA ILE A 68 -19.47 10.70 9.98
C ILE A 68 -19.77 12.20 9.98
N LEU A 69 -18.73 13.02 10.03
CA LEU A 69 -18.84 14.48 10.06
C LEU A 69 -18.89 15.09 8.66
N VAL A 70 -18.02 14.60 7.77
CA VAL A 70 -17.80 15.17 6.43
C VAL A 70 -17.50 14.05 5.46
N LYS A 71 -18.00 14.18 4.23
CA LYS A 71 -17.56 13.41 3.07
C LYS A 71 -16.90 14.36 2.10
N PHE A 72 -15.72 14.01 1.58
CA PHE A 72 -15.00 14.85 0.63
C PHE A 72 -14.21 14.03 -0.39
N ILE A 73 -13.75 14.69 -1.44
CA ILE A 73 -12.89 14.12 -2.47
C ILE A 73 -11.53 14.79 -2.39
N SER A 74 -10.45 14.01 -2.50
CA SER A 74 -9.08 14.54 -2.58
C SER A 74 -8.18 13.60 -3.40
N THR A 75 -7.00 14.09 -3.77
CA THR A 75 -5.96 13.23 -4.31
C THR A 75 -5.29 12.48 -3.18
N ILE A 76 -4.86 11.25 -3.45
CA ILE A 76 -3.96 10.53 -2.56
C ILE A 76 -2.88 9.83 -3.39
N GLY A 77 -1.63 9.97 -2.95
CA GLY A 77 -0.47 9.29 -3.50
C GLY A 77 0.41 8.71 -2.39
N LEU A 78 1.30 7.78 -2.75
CA LEU A 78 2.37 7.35 -1.86
C LEU A 78 3.48 8.40 -1.89
N SER A 79 4.05 8.77 -0.74
CA SER A 79 4.99 9.89 -0.63
C SER A 79 6.22 9.80 -1.56
N GLU A 80 6.60 8.59 -1.98
CA GLU A 80 7.77 8.33 -2.84
C GLU A 80 7.42 8.09 -4.31
N ARG A 81 6.13 8.10 -4.70
CA ARG A 81 5.69 7.82 -6.07
C ARG A 81 5.02 9.04 -6.70
N ALA A 82 5.28 9.24 -7.99
CA ALA A 82 4.66 10.31 -8.77
C ALA A 82 3.17 10.05 -9.11
N SER A 83 2.66 8.84 -8.86
CA SER A 83 1.28 8.48 -9.20
C SER A 83 0.33 8.77 -8.04
N GLU A 84 -0.69 9.56 -8.32
CA GLU A 84 -1.79 9.88 -7.42
C GLU A 84 -3.10 9.30 -7.98
N ILE A 85 -4.07 9.05 -7.10
CA ILE A 85 -5.45 8.75 -7.48
C ILE A 85 -6.37 9.79 -6.85
N ILE A 86 -7.54 10.01 -7.46
CA ILE A 86 -8.61 10.81 -6.87
C ILE A 86 -9.62 9.85 -6.25
N THR A 87 -9.96 10.05 -4.98
CA THR A 87 -10.89 9.17 -4.26
C THR A 87 -11.67 9.91 -3.19
N THR A 88 -12.70 9.25 -2.67
CA THR A 88 -13.58 9.76 -1.63
C THR A 88 -13.08 9.37 -0.25
N PHE A 89 -13.19 10.29 0.70
CA PHE A 89 -12.89 10.10 2.12
C PHE A 89 -14.10 10.45 2.98
N TYR A 90 -14.21 9.73 4.10
CA TYR A 90 -15.20 9.97 5.14
C TYR A 90 -14.48 10.39 6.42
N VAL A 91 -14.78 11.58 6.93
CA VAL A 91 -14.27 12.05 8.22
C VAL A 91 -15.14 11.45 9.32
N VAL A 92 -14.54 10.61 10.16
CA VAL A 92 -15.23 9.96 11.28
C VAL A 92 -14.82 10.62 12.59
N LYS A 93 -15.81 10.93 13.41
CA LYS A 93 -15.61 11.51 14.73
C LYS A 93 -15.06 10.48 15.71
N HIS A 94 -14.12 10.87 16.55
CA HIS A 94 -13.51 10.00 17.56
C HIS A 94 -12.88 8.74 16.94
N GLY A 95 -12.31 8.87 15.73
CA GLY A 95 -11.53 7.82 15.11
C GLY A 95 -10.10 7.81 15.66
N ASP A 96 -9.56 6.63 15.93
CA ASP A 96 -8.18 6.48 16.46
C ASP A 96 -7.13 6.51 15.35
N THR A 97 -7.48 6.12 14.12
CA THR A 97 -6.53 5.97 13.01
C THR A 97 -7.22 6.18 11.66
N SER A 98 -6.54 6.90 10.76
CA SER A 98 -6.96 7.08 9.37
C SER A 98 -6.66 5.83 8.54
N ILE A 99 -7.61 5.43 7.69
CA ILE A 99 -7.61 4.12 7.02
C ILE A 99 -7.73 4.28 5.50
N LEU A 100 -6.91 3.54 4.76
CA LEU A 100 -7.08 3.34 3.32
C LEU A 100 -7.75 2.00 3.03
N GLY A 101 -8.87 2.08 2.30
CA GLY A 101 -9.66 0.93 1.91
C GLY A 101 -9.09 0.20 0.69
N LYS A 102 -9.50 -1.07 0.54
CA LYS A 102 -9.05 -2.02 -0.48
C LYS A 102 -8.97 -1.47 -1.90
N VAL A 103 -9.95 -0.67 -2.32
CA VAL A 103 -10.00 -0.14 -3.70
C VAL A 103 -8.85 0.82 -3.94
N SER A 104 -8.66 1.79 -3.05
CA SER A 104 -7.61 2.80 -3.16
C SER A 104 -6.22 2.17 -3.00
N VAL A 105 -6.04 1.24 -2.05
CA VAL A 105 -4.79 0.50 -1.84
C VAL A 105 -4.38 -0.31 -3.08
N LYS A 106 -5.35 -0.92 -3.78
CA LYS A 106 -5.10 -1.60 -5.06
C LYS A 106 -4.69 -0.64 -6.17
N GLN A 107 -5.40 0.49 -6.30
CA GLN A 107 -5.12 1.47 -7.34
C GLN A 107 -3.77 2.17 -7.13
N LEU A 108 -3.36 2.39 -5.87
CA LEU A 108 -2.02 2.87 -5.50
C LEU A 108 -0.92 1.81 -5.71
N GLY A 109 -1.30 0.57 -6.01
CA GLY A 109 -0.39 -0.55 -6.22
C GLY A 109 0.31 -1.03 -4.95
N VAL A 110 -0.25 -0.73 -3.78
CA VAL A 110 0.19 -1.26 -2.48
C VAL A 110 -0.26 -2.71 -2.36
N LEU A 111 -1.54 -2.98 -2.63
CA LEU A 111 -2.11 -4.32 -2.60
C LEU A 111 -2.21 -4.90 -4.01
N LYS A 112 -1.45 -5.97 -4.27
CA LYS A 112 -1.56 -6.77 -5.49
C LYS A 112 -2.18 -8.13 -5.15
N LEU A 113 -3.26 -8.50 -5.83
CA LEU A 113 -3.94 -9.79 -5.67
C LEU A 113 -3.94 -10.55 -7.01
N GLY A 114 -3.76 -11.87 -6.98
CA GLY A 114 -3.86 -12.75 -8.15
C GLY A 114 -2.65 -13.67 -8.34
N MET A 115 -2.67 -14.48 -9.41
CA MET A 115 -1.60 -15.44 -9.72
C MET A 115 -0.32 -14.79 -10.27
N SER A 116 -0.38 -13.52 -10.68
CA SER A 116 0.71 -12.77 -11.31
C SER A 116 1.42 -11.78 -10.37
N VAL A 117 1.24 -11.89 -9.05
CA VAL A 117 1.86 -10.97 -8.06
C VAL A 117 3.41 -10.96 -8.12
N PHE A 118 4.01 -11.99 -8.75
CA PHE A 118 5.44 -12.09 -9.05
C PHE A 118 5.75 -12.36 -10.53
N ALA A 119 4.77 -12.14 -11.42
CA ALA A 119 5.02 -12.29 -12.85
C ALA A 119 5.92 -11.15 -13.34
N VAL A 120 7.02 -11.51 -13.99
CA VAL A 120 7.91 -10.54 -14.63
C VAL A 120 7.31 -10.23 -16.01
N ASP A 121 6.36 -9.30 -16.07
CA ASP A 121 5.67 -8.94 -17.33
C ASP A 121 6.57 -8.15 -18.30
N LYS A 122 7.69 -7.61 -17.81
CA LYS A 122 8.71 -6.97 -18.63
C LYS A 122 10.04 -7.70 -18.47
N VAL A 123 10.41 -8.45 -19.50
CA VAL A 123 11.83 -8.69 -19.78
C VAL A 123 12.40 -7.34 -20.21
N THR A 124 12.81 -6.50 -19.26
CA THR A 124 13.81 -5.48 -19.59
C THR A 124 14.99 -6.27 -20.15
N PRO A 125 15.45 -6.00 -21.39
CA PRO A 125 16.60 -6.72 -21.91
C PRO A 125 17.72 -6.58 -20.90
N PHE A 126 18.25 -7.71 -20.44
CA PHE A 126 19.35 -7.73 -19.50
C PHE A 126 20.44 -6.77 -20.01
N PRO A 127 20.98 -5.86 -19.17
CA PRO A 127 21.94 -4.88 -19.63
C PRO A 127 23.07 -5.58 -20.39
N LYS A 128 23.20 -5.26 -21.67
CA LYS A 128 24.26 -5.81 -22.53
C LYS A 128 25.48 -4.93 -22.47
N ILE A 129 26.64 -5.52 -22.19
CA ILE A 129 27.92 -4.85 -22.43
C ILE A 129 28.26 -5.07 -23.90
N LYS A 130 28.37 -3.98 -24.68
CA LYS A 130 28.77 -4.09 -26.08
C LYS A 130 30.13 -4.80 -26.15
N ASN A 131 30.25 -5.76 -27.07
CA ASN A 131 31.47 -6.55 -27.33
C ASN A 131 31.89 -7.53 -26.21
N VAL A 132 31.03 -7.84 -25.24
CA VAL A 132 31.26 -8.95 -24.29
C VAL A 132 30.36 -10.12 -24.68
N LEU A 133 30.99 -11.25 -25.04
CA LEU A 133 30.30 -12.48 -25.41
C LEU A 133 30.28 -13.41 -24.20
N VAL A 134 29.15 -13.44 -23.49
CA VAL A 134 28.97 -14.34 -22.34
C VAL A 134 28.67 -15.74 -22.87
N LYS A 135 29.60 -16.68 -22.69
CA LYS A 135 29.38 -18.10 -22.98
C LYS A 135 28.79 -18.78 -21.76
N LEU A 136 27.48 -19.00 -21.75
CA LEU A 136 26.82 -19.87 -20.76
C LEU A 136 26.94 -21.32 -21.24
N SER A 137 27.80 -22.10 -20.60
CA SER A 137 27.88 -23.54 -20.85
C SER A 137 26.72 -24.24 -20.16
N ILE A 138 25.65 -24.51 -20.90
CA ILE A 138 24.50 -25.31 -20.44
C ILE A 138 24.71 -26.74 -20.94
N ASP A 139 24.71 -27.71 -20.02
CA ASP A 139 24.70 -29.12 -20.37
C ASP A 139 23.30 -29.51 -20.89
N PRO A 140 23.15 -29.89 -22.16
CA PRO A 140 21.84 -30.21 -22.75
C PRO A 140 21.24 -31.52 -22.20
N TYR A 141 22.03 -32.36 -21.54
CA TYR A 141 21.57 -33.62 -20.95
C TYR A 141 21.07 -33.43 -19.51
N VAL A 142 21.29 -32.27 -18.91
CA VAL A 142 20.77 -31.92 -17.58
C VAL A 142 19.49 -31.12 -17.75
N LYS A 143 18.35 -31.72 -17.40
CA LYS A 143 17.07 -31.01 -17.36
C LYS A 143 17.13 -29.93 -16.27
N PRO A 144 16.97 -28.64 -16.59
CA PRO A 144 16.92 -27.59 -15.57
C PRO A 144 15.73 -27.84 -14.64
N VAL A 145 15.97 -27.79 -13.33
CA VAL A 145 14.93 -27.95 -12.31
C VAL A 145 14.71 -26.62 -11.62
N GLN A 146 13.49 -26.09 -11.68
CA GLN A 146 13.11 -24.94 -10.88
C GLN A 146 13.06 -25.34 -9.41
N GLN A 147 13.96 -24.80 -8.60
CA GLN A 147 13.91 -25.01 -7.16
C GLN A 147 12.88 -24.05 -6.54
N PRO A 148 11.96 -24.55 -5.70
CA PRO A 148 11.07 -23.68 -4.94
C PRO A 148 11.91 -22.83 -3.97
N VAL A 149 11.46 -21.59 -3.73
CA VAL A 149 12.09 -20.71 -2.74
C VAL A 149 12.03 -21.39 -1.38
N ARG A 150 13.20 -21.72 -0.81
CA ARG A 150 13.30 -22.25 0.54
C ARG A 150 13.66 -21.11 1.48
N ARG A 151 12.89 -20.98 2.56
CA ARG A 151 13.34 -20.16 3.69
C ARG A 151 14.66 -20.71 4.21
N VAL A 152 15.57 -19.82 4.57
CA VAL A 152 16.80 -20.20 5.25
C VAL A 152 16.40 -20.87 6.58
N PRO A 153 16.92 -22.07 6.91
CA PRO A 153 16.63 -22.67 8.20
C PRO A 153 17.07 -21.73 9.32
N VAL A 154 16.22 -21.57 10.34
CA VAL A 154 16.44 -20.63 11.45
C VAL A 154 17.83 -20.80 12.09
N ALA A 155 18.30 -22.04 12.19
CA ALA A 155 19.61 -22.36 12.76
C ALA A 155 20.81 -21.73 12.01
N VAL A 156 20.66 -21.43 10.72
CA VAL A 156 21.75 -20.88 9.88
C VAL A 156 21.49 -19.46 9.39
N GLU A 157 20.36 -18.86 9.77
CA GLU A 157 19.92 -17.53 9.32
C GLU A 157 20.95 -16.45 9.63
N LYS A 158 21.46 -16.41 10.87
CA LYS A 158 22.52 -15.46 11.28
C LYS A 158 23.81 -15.60 10.48
N GLN A 159 24.21 -16.83 10.15
CA GLN A 159 25.43 -17.10 9.39
C GLN A 159 25.29 -16.68 7.93
N VAL A 160 24.09 -16.85 7.36
CA VAL A 160 23.77 -16.40 6.00
C VAL A 160 23.75 -14.86 5.96
N GLN A 161 23.12 -14.20 6.93
CA GLN A 161 23.09 -12.74 7.04
C GLN A 161 24.51 -12.15 7.10
N ALA A 162 25.40 -12.76 7.88
CA ALA A 162 26.79 -12.33 8.05
C ALA A 162 27.67 -12.52 6.79
N LYS A 163 27.23 -13.32 5.81
CA LYS A 163 27.93 -13.47 4.51
C LYS A 163 27.42 -12.52 3.44
N LEU A 164 26.20 -12.01 3.60
CA LEU A 164 25.54 -11.12 2.66
C LEU A 164 25.83 -9.64 2.95
N ASN A 165 26.22 -9.33 4.19
CA ASN A 165 26.65 -8.02 4.68
C ASN A 165 28.16 -7.97 4.84
#